data_AF-A0A939YRG6-F1
#
_entry.id   AF-A0A939YRG6-F1
#
_cell.length_a   1.000
_cell.length_b   1.000
_cell.length_c   1.000
_cell.angle_alpha   90.00
_cell.angle_beta   90.00
_cell.angle_gamma   90.00
#
_symmetry.space_group_name_H-M   'P 1'
#
loop_
_entity.id
_entity.type
_entity.pdbx_description
1 polymer ?
#
loop_
_entity_poly.entity_id
_entity_poly.type
_entity_poly.pdbx_seq_one_letter_code
_entity_poly.pdbx_strand_id
1 'polypeptide(L)'
;MKKILIAILVLAMAFALIGCGKKPVNEAEPTTAPAPGSDAGSENTENGEASDEVGFAKDGEYIVFKVSDRFKLTETAWMGIVPAGVEYKTEEEADEVDILYEYPWEFENMKAGDDWLFKFSTYRIESIEDGNYIMVLCDNDDEGALVLQFPIVVKGMEITPDFSKLKIN
;
A
#
# COMPACT_ATOMS: atom_id res chain seq x y z
N MET A 1 16.77 37.57 32.51
CA MET A 1 17.68 36.93 33.48
C MET A 1 17.26 35.47 33.67
N LYS A 2 18.22 34.57 33.41
CA LYS A 2 18.41 33.19 33.89
C LYS A 2 17.19 32.24 34.02
N LYS A 3 17.20 31.28 33.10
CA LYS A 3 16.51 29.98 33.06
C LYS A 3 16.70 29.22 34.38
N ILE A 4 15.65 28.57 34.88
CA ILE A 4 15.77 27.51 35.90
C ILE A 4 15.58 26.17 35.19
N LEU A 5 16.71 25.48 34.99
CA LEU A 5 16.75 24.05 34.73
C LEU A 5 16.40 23.33 36.04
N ILE A 6 15.53 22.33 35.97
CA ILE A 6 15.50 21.24 36.95
C ILE A 6 15.68 19.94 36.17
N ALA A 7 16.83 19.32 36.44
CA ALA A 7 17.20 17.99 36.03
C ALA A 7 16.77 16.97 37.10
N ILE A 8 16.98 15.69 36.77
CA ILE A 8 17.07 14.51 37.64
C ILE A 8 15.79 13.64 37.62
N LEU A 9 15.86 12.45 37.03
CA LEU A 9 16.37 11.25 37.68
C LEU A 9 16.64 10.12 36.66
N VAL A 10 17.81 9.50 36.82
CA VAL A 10 18.29 8.31 36.12
C VAL A 10 17.58 7.08 36.66
N LEU A 11 17.13 6.18 35.78
CA LEU A 11 16.92 4.77 36.14
C LEU A 11 17.61 3.87 35.12
N ALA A 12 18.77 3.36 35.54
CA ALA A 12 19.42 2.21 34.94
C ALA A 12 18.96 0.96 35.69
N MET A 13 18.62 -0.11 34.99
CA MET A 13 19.12 -1.46 35.29
C MET A 13 18.65 -2.45 34.21
N ALA A 14 19.63 -2.98 33.49
CA ALA A 14 19.52 -4.21 32.73
C ALA A 14 19.55 -5.41 33.68
N PHE A 15 18.77 -6.45 33.38
CA PHE A 15 19.11 -7.83 33.71
C PHE A 15 18.64 -8.75 32.58
N ALA A 16 19.62 -9.42 31.98
CA ALA A 16 19.47 -10.50 31.03
C ALA A 16 19.29 -11.84 31.76
N LEU A 17 18.43 -12.73 31.26
CA LEU A 17 18.52 -14.19 31.44
C LEU A 17 17.95 -14.86 30.17
N ILE A 18 18.79 -15.37 29.26
CA ILE A 18 19.27 -16.76 29.18
C ILE A 18 18.19 -17.74 28.70
N GLY A 19 18.39 -18.28 27.50
CA GLY A 19 17.59 -19.39 26.95
C GLY A 19 18.25 -20.10 25.74
N CYS A 20 19.58 -20.20 25.68
CA CYS A 20 20.26 -21.07 24.73
C CYS A 20 20.27 -22.52 25.23
N GLY A 21 19.28 -23.31 24.81
CA GLY A 21 19.33 -24.76 24.90
C GLY A 21 20.03 -25.34 23.67
N LYS A 22 21.16 -26.03 23.87
CA LYS A 22 21.93 -26.69 22.81
C LYS A 22 22.02 -28.20 23.09
N LYS A 23 21.93 -28.96 22.00
CA LYS A 23 22.44 -30.33 21.69
C LYS A 23 21.44 -31.50 21.74
N PRO A 24 21.64 -32.58 20.94
CA PRO A 24 22.81 -32.89 20.08
C PRO A 24 22.50 -33.18 18.59
N VAL A 25 23.62 -33.16 17.86
CA VAL A 25 23.90 -33.66 16.51
C VAL A 25 23.39 -35.08 16.29
N ASN A 26 22.74 -35.32 15.14
CA ASN A 26 22.82 -36.58 14.42
C ASN A 26 23.00 -36.26 12.94
N GLU A 27 24.14 -36.69 12.40
CA GLU A 27 24.40 -36.82 10.97
C GLU A 27 23.45 -37.85 10.36
N ALA A 28 22.78 -37.46 9.28
CA ALA A 28 22.44 -38.34 8.18
C ALA A 28 22.04 -37.47 6.98
N GLU A 29 22.97 -37.23 6.06
CA GLU A 29 22.60 -37.01 4.66
C GLU A 29 22.57 -38.39 3.98
N PRO A 30 21.58 -38.62 3.10
CA PRO A 30 21.94 -38.49 1.70
C PRO A 30 20.89 -37.73 0.88
N THR A 31 21.42 -36.78 0.12
CA THR A 31 21.03 -36.33 -1.23
C THR A 31 19.73 -36.91 -1.80
N THR A 32 18.71 -36.07 -1.94
CA THR A 32 17.81 -36.11 -3.10
C THR A 32 17.32 -34.69 -3.38
N ALA A 33 17.61 -34.18 -4.57
CA ALA A 33 17.16 -32.87 -5.04
C ALA A 33 15.64 -32.82 -5.21
N PRO A 34 15.01 -31.65 -4.98
CA PRO A 34 13.77 -31.32 -5.65
C PRO A 34 13.92 -30.04 -6.50
N ALA A 35 13.63 -30.16 -7.78
CA ALA A 35 12.94 -29.14 -8.57
C ALA A 35 11.58 -29.75 -8.97
N PRO A 36 10.50 -29.01 -9.31
CA PRO A 36 10.39 -27.58 -9.58
C PRO A 36 9.38 -26.85 -8.66
N GLY A 37 9.30 -25.52 -8.84
CA GLY A 37 8.52 -24.59 -8.03
C GLY A 37 7.10 -25.03 -7.73
N SER A 38 6.81 -25.12 -6.43
CA SER A 38 5.48 -25.14 -5.88
C SER A 38 4.88 -23.74 -5.98
N ASP A 39 3.96 -23.60 -6.93
CA ASP A 39 2.72 -22.85 -6.84
C ASP A 39 2.48 -22.27 -5.44
N ALA A 40 2.84 -20.99 -5.26
CA ALA A 40 2.63 -20.27 -4.03
C ALA A 40 1.37 -19.41 -4.19
N GLY A 41 0.34 -19.78 -3.43
CA GLY A 41 -0.57 -18.80 -2.85
C GLY A 41 -1.66 -18.27 -3.76
N SER A 42 -2.51 -19.16 -4.27
CA SER A 42 -3.92 -18.79 -4.42
C SER A 42 -4.53 -18.73 -3.02
N GLU A 43 -4.60 -17.53 -2.43
CA GLU A 43 -5.33 -17.29 -1.19
C GLU A 43 -6.32 -16.13 -1.39
N ASN A 44 -7.60 -16.51 -1.40
CA ASN A 44 -8.81 -15.74 -1.08
C ASN A 44 -8.74 -14.22 -1.26
N THR A 45 -8.89 -13.79 -2.50
CA THR A 45 -9.26 -12.42 -2.81
C THR A 45 -10.77 -12.26 -2.62
N GLU A 46 -11.18 -11.54 -1.58
CA GLU A 46 -12.51 -10.90 -1.54
C GLU A 46 -12.51 -9.81 -2.64
N ASN A 47 -12.72 -10.24 -3.88
CA ASN A 47 -12.64 -9.41 -5.06
C ASN A 47 -13.82 -8.44 -5.11
N GLY A 48 -13.56 -7.16 -4.86
CA GLY A 48 -14.25 -6.11 -5.62
C GLY A 48 -13.96 -6.34 -7.11
N GLU A 49 -14.97 -6.19 -7.97
CA GLU A 49 -14.87 -6.52 -9.40
C GLU A 49 -13.75 -5.73 -10.09
N ALA A 50 -12.58 -6.34 -10.28
CA ALA A 50 -11.46 -5.75 -11.01
C ALA A 50 -11.85 -5.30 -12.43
N SER A 51 -11.19 -4.27 -12.94
CA SER A 51 -11.20 -3.92 -14.36
C SER A 51 -9.98 -4.51 -15.07
N ASP A 52 -9.94 -4.46 -16.40
CA ASP A 52 -8.75 -4.85 -17.18
C ASP A 52 -7.56 -3.92 -16.87
N GLU A 53 -7.84 -2.70 -16.39
CA GLU A 53 -6.85 -1.66 -16.12
C GLU A 53 -6.38 -1.60 -14.66
N VAL A 54 -7.27 -1.90 -13.71
CA VAL A 54 -7.01 -1.81 -12.27
C VAL A 54 -7.61 -3.02 -11.57
N GLY A 55 -6.74 -3.83 -10.96
CA GLY A 55 -7.09 -4.86 -10.00
C GLY A 55 -7.11 -4.34 -8.58
N PHE A 56 -7.93 -4.97 -7.73
CA PHE A 56 -8.09 -4.62 -6.32
C PHE A 56 -8.06 -5.88 -5.46
N ALA A 57 -7.29 -5.84 -4.39
CA ALA A 57 -7.22 -6.93 -3.43
C ALA A 57 -6.97 -6.40 -2.02
N LYS A 58 -7.36 -7.19 -1.02
CA LYS A 58 -6.87 -7.05 0.35
C LYS A 58 -5.76 -8.07 0.55
N ASP A 59 -4.61 -7.62 1.03
CA ASP A 59 -3.42 -8.44 1.31
C ASP A 59 -2.95 -8.17 2.74
N GLY A 60 -3.45 -8.96 3.69
CA GLY A 60 -3.18 -8.75 5.11
C GLY A 60 -3.67 -7.39 5.62
N GLU A 61 -2.73 -6.56 6.08
CA GLU A 61 -2.96 -5.20 6.59
C GLU A 61 -2.89 -4.13 5.49
N TYR A 62 -2.97 -4.53 4.22
CA TYR A 62 -2.92 -3.63 3.08
C TYR A 62 -4.13 -3.79 2.16
N ILE A 63 -4.55 -2.67 1.60
CA ILE A 63 -5.36 -2.60 0.40
C ILE A 63 -4.41 -2.38 -0.78
N VAL A 64 -4.48 -3.26 -1.77
CA VAL A 64 -3.55 -3.30 -2.90
C VAL A 64 -4.31 -3.02 -4.19
N PHE A 65 -3.86 -2.00 -4.92
CA PHE A 65 -4.27 -1.74 -6.29
C PHE A 65 -3.15 -2.18 -7.23
N LYS A 66 -3.50 -3.05 -8.18
CA LYS A 66 -2.60 -3.48 -9.25
C LYS A 66 -3.00 -2.77 -10.54
N VAL A 67 -2.11 -1.94 -11.07
CA VAL A 67 -2.40 -1.06 -12.20
C VAL A 67 -1.62 -1.51 -13.43
N SER A 68 -2.31 -1.62 -14.57
CA SER A 68 -1.71 -2.04 -15.83
C SER A 68 -0.54 -1.14 -16.26
N ASP A 69 0.53 -1.76 -16.75
CA ASP A 69 1.70 -1.09 -17.31
C ASP A 69 1.40 -0.17 -18.51
N ARG A 70 0.23 -0.33 -19.16
CA ARG A 70 -0.22 0.46 -20.32
C ARG A 70 -0.27 1.96 -20.05
N PHE A 71 -0.42 2.38 -18.79
CA PHE A 71 -0.46 3.78 -18.40
C PHE A 71 0.92 4.45 -18.43
N LYS A 72 2.01 3.69 -18.64
CA LYS A 72 3.39 4.22 -18.75
C LYS A 72 3.80 5.11 -17.57
N LEU A 73 3.36 4.73 -16.37
CA LEU A 73 3.66 5.42 -15.13
C LEU A 73 5.17 5.58 -14.93
N THR A 74 5.59 6.70 -14.35
CA THR A 74 6.96 6.88 -13.87
C THR A 74 7.14 6.21 -12.52
N GLU A 75 8.38 6.12 -12.05
CA GLU A 75 8.63 5.72 -10.66
C GLU A 75 7.90 6.66 -9.71
N THR A 76 7.87 7.97 -10.01
CA THR A 76 7.19 9.04 -9.26
C THR A 76 5.66 9.06 -9.36
N ALA A 77 5.03 8.13 -10.06
CA ALA A 77 3.57 8.05 -10.12
C ALA A 77 2.95 7.84 -8.72
N TRP A 78 1.76 8.38 -8.50
CA TRP A 78 1.08 8.27 -7.22
C TRP A 78 -0.40 7.96 -7.37
N MET A 79 -0.92 7.22 -6.41
CA MET A 79 -2.34 6.93 -6.30
C MET A 79 -2.85 7.52 -4.99
N GLY A 80 -4.01 8.16 -5.01
CA GLY A 80 -4.52 8.80 -3.80
C GLY A 80 -6.03 8.91 -3.72
N ILE A 81 -6.48 9.20 -2.51
CA ILE A 81 -7.86 9.33 -2.09
C ILE A 81 -8.14 10.82 -1.93
N VAL A 82 -9.07 11.32 -2.74
CA VAL A 82 -9.49 12.73 -2.76
C VAL A 82 -11.00 12.84 -2.44
N PRO A 83 -11.47 13.99 -1.95
CA PRO A 83 -12.89 14.22 -1.70
C PRO A 83 -13.79 13.92 -2.91
N ALA A 84 -14.94 13.31 -2.68
CA ALA A 84 -15.96 13.15 -3.72
C ALA A 84 -16.65 14.49 -4.05
N GLY A 85 -17.30 14.54 -5.22
CA GLY A 85 -18.14 15.67 -5.65
C GLY A 85 -17.43 16.72 -6.50
N VAL A 86 -16.13 16.54 -6.73
CA VAL A 86 -15.32 17.31 -7.68
C VAL A 86 -14.82 16.36 -8.78
N GLU A 87 -14.75 16.84 -10.02
CA GLU A 87 -14.08 16.12 -11.09
C GLU A 87 -12.68 16.70 -11.26
N TYR A 88 -11.68 15.89 -10.92
CA TYR A 88 -10.27 16.24 -11.02
C TYR A 88 -9.78 16.01 -12.44
N LYS A 89 -8.95 16.94 -12.96
CA LYS A 89 -8.44 16.89 -14.34
C LYS A 89 -6.93 16.89 -14.40
N THR A 90 -6.26 17.44 -13.40
CA THR A 90 -4.81 17.48 -13.33
C THR A 90 -4.33 16.82 -12.05
N GLU A 91 -3.05 16.48 -12.05
CA GLU A 91 -2.35 16.00 -10.86
C GLU A 91 -2.32 17.09 -9.78
N GLU A 92 -1.92 18.32 -10.13
CA GLU A 92 -1.94 19.49 -9.22
C GLU A 92 -3.30 19.70 -8.52
N GLU A 93 -4.43 19.60 -9.24
CA GLU A 93 -5.76 19.72 -8.65
C GLU A 93 -6.07 18.63 -7.62
N ALA A 94 -5.52 17.43 -7.83
CA ALA A 94 -5.72 16.29 -6.95
C ALA A 94 -4.79 16.35 -5.73
N ASP A 95 -3.52 16.71 -5.93
CA ASP A 95 -2.49 16.86 -4.90
C ASP A 95 -2.89 17.93 -3.87
N GLU A 96 -3.47 19.06 -4.30
CA GLU A 96 -3.90 20.13 -3.39
C GLU A 96 -4.92 19.71 -2.32
N VAL A 97 -5.64 18.61 -2.55
CA VAL A 97 -6.76 18.19 -1.69
C VAL A 97 -6.75 16.71 -1.33
N ASP A 98 -5.64 16.03 -1.57
CA ASP A 98 -5.53 14.63 -1.21
C ASP A 98 -5.60 14.44 0.31
N ILE A 99 -6.20 13.32 0.69
CA ILE A 99 -6.38 12.95 2.11
C ILE A 99 -5.35 11.89 2.48
N LEU A 100 -5.08 11.00 1.53
CA LEU A 100 -4.15 9.91 1.66
C LEU A 100 -3.65 9.54 0.27
N TYR A 101 -2.34 9.43 0.12
CA TYR A 101 -1.68 9.00 -1.10
C TYR A 101 -0.63 7.94 -0.79
N GLU A 102 -0.28 7.18 -1.83
CA GLU A 102 0.79 6.20 -1.81
C GLU A 102 1.57 6.26 -3.12
N TYR A 103 2.88 6.10 -2.97
CA TYR A 103 3.82 5.94 -4.05
C TYR A 103 4.24 4.47 -4.18
N PRO A 104 4.50 3.96 -5.39
CA PRO A 104 4.85 2.55 -5.57
C PRO A 104 6.20 2.20 -4.91
N TRP A 105 7.15 3.15 -4.82
CA TRP A 105 8.50 2.92 -4.27
C TRP A 105 8.58 2.86 -2.74
N GLU A 106 7.49 3.19 -2.03
CA GLU A 106 7.46 3.05 -0.58
C GLU A 106 7.49 1.57 -0.13
N PHE A 107 7.29 0.64 -1.07
CA PHE A 107 7.31 -0.80 -0.82
C PHE A 107 8.42 -1.49 -1.63
N GLU A 108 9.06 -2.51 -1.04
CA GLU A 108 10.16 -3.26 -1.66
C GLU A 108 9.80 -3.91 -3.01
N ASN A 109 8.50 -4.07 -3.30
CA ASN A 109 7.99 -4.60 -4.55
C ASN A 109 6.99 -3.62 -5.18
N MET A 110 7.52 -2.72 -6.02
CA MET A 110 6.75 -1.71 -6.76
C MET A 110 5.86 -2.31 -7.86
N LYS A 111 6.11 -3.57 -8.25
CA LYS A 111 5.50 -4.22 -9.39
C LYS A 111 5.12 -5.67 -9.14
N ALA A 112 4.12 -6.14 -9.89
CA ALA A 112 3.76 -7.56 -10.03
C ALA A 112 3.80 -7.95 -11.52
N GLY A 113 4.92 -8.51 -11.97
CA GLY A 113 5.21 -8.59 -13.40
C GLY A 113 5.50 -7.19 -13.94
N ASP A 114 4.81 -6.78 -15.00
CA ASP A 114 4.97 -5.43 -15.57
C ASP A 114 4.05 -4.39 -14.89
N ASP A 115 2.97 -4.86 -14.25
CA ASP A 115 1.96 -4.04 -13.56
C ASP A 115 2.54 -3.34 -12.32
N TRP A 116 2.03 -2.15 -12.02
CA TRP A 116 2.40 -1.35 -10.85
C TRP A 116 1.55 -1.73 -9.64
N LEU A 117 2.15 -1.66 -8.45
CA LEU A 117 1.47 -1.91 -7.18
C LEU A 117 1.43 -0.64 -6.33
N PHE A 118 0.23 -0.25 -5.92
CA PHE A 118 -0.01 0.79 -4.91
C PHE A 118 -0.63 0.12 -3.68
N LYS A 119 -0.03 0.31 -2.52
CA LYS A 119 -0.43 -0.37 -1.28
C LYS A 119 -0.75 0.63 -0.20
N PHE A 120 -2.00 0.67 0.22
CA PHE A 120 -2.47 1.50 1.32
C PHE A 120 -2.53 0.66 2.58
N SER A 121 -1.85 1.07 3.65
CA SER A 121 -2.02 0.42 4.96
C SER A 121 -3.45 0.62 5.45
N THR A 122 -4.11 -0.45 5.90
CA THR A 122 -5.46 -0.37 6.49
C THR A 122 -5.50 0.54 7.72
N TYR A 123 -4.38 0.68 8.44
CA TYR A 123 -4.27 1.61 9.56
C TYR A 123 -4.31 3.08 9.12
N ARG A 124 -3.70 3.42 7.98
CA ARG A 124 -3.81 4.78 7.40
C ARG A 124 -5.23 5.03 6.92
N ILE A 125 -5.88 4.02 6.32
CA ILE A 125 -7.27 4.12 5.88
C ILE A 125 -8.22 4.35 7.06
N GLU A 126 -8.00 3.70 8.21
CA GLU A 126 -8.83 3.89 9.43
C GLU A 126 -8.87 5.36 9.92
N SER A 127 -7.87 6.16 9.56
CA SER A 127 -7.83 7.58 9.91
C SER A 127 -8.72 8.48 9.04
N ILE A 128 -9.23 7.94 7.93
CA ILE A 128 -10.16 8.62 7.02
C ILE A 128 -11.58 8.46 7.56
N GLU A 129 -12.37 9.53 7.52
CA GLU A 129 -13.79 9.47 7.91
C GLU A 129 -14.58 8.53 6.97
N ASP A 130 -15.57 7.81 7.52
CA ASP A 130 -16.47 7.00 6.71
C ASP A 130 -17.20 7.88 5.67
N GLY A 131 -17.16 7.50 4.40
CA GLY A 131 -17.68 8.37 3.36
C GLY A 131 -17.48 7.91 1.93
N ASN A 132 -17.91 8.77 1.00
CA ASN A 132 -17.67 8.60 -0.42
C ASN A 132 -16.47 9.46 -0.83
N TYR A 133 -15.58 8.86 -1.60
CA TYR A 133 -14.36 9.49 -2.09
C TYR A 133 -14.13 9.14 -3.56
N ILE A 134 -13.09 9.72 -4.14
CA ILE A 134 -12.58 9.34 -5.45
C ILE A 134 -11.16 8.83 -5.25
N MET A 135 -10.84 7.70 -5.87
CA MET A 135 -9.48 7.25 -6.07
C MET A 135 -8.98 7.84 -7.38
N VAL A 136 -7.79 8.46 -7.36
CA VAL A 136 -7.11 9.02 -8.52
C VAL A 136 -5.77 8.34 -8.72
N LEU A 137 -5.29 8.31 -9.95
CA LEU A 137 -3.93 7.92 -10.30
C LEU A 137 -3.33 9.00 -11.19
N CYS A 138 -2.15 9.45 -10.80
CA CYS A 138 -1.34 10.40 -11.54
C CYS A 138 -0.08 9.69 -12.04
N ASP A 139 0.32 9.94 -13.29
CA ASP A 139 1.43 9.23 -13.93
C ASP A 139 2.83 9.71 -13.49
N ASN A 140 2.90 10.85 -12.79
CA ASN A 140 4.09 11.48 -12.22
C ASN A 140 3.69 12.44 -11.08
N ASP A 141 4.60 12.75 -10.16
CA ASP A 141 4.46 13.68 -9.02
C ASP A 141 4.77 15.15 -9.40
N ASP A 142 5.55 15.36 -10.47
CA ASP A 142 5.92 16.70 -10.94
C ASP A 142 5.20 17.01 -12.26
N GLU A 143 4.10 17.76 -12.21
CA GLU A 143 3.29 18.14 -13.38
C GLU A 143 2.68 16.92 -14.13
N GLY A 144 2.29 15.89 -13.37
CA GLY A 144 1.70 14.67 -13.92
C GLY A 144 0.34 14.85 -14.57
N ALA A 145 -0.05 13.87 -15.38
CA ALA A 145 -1.41 13.74 -15.86
C ALA A 145 -2.22 12.84 -14.91
N LEU A 146 -3.46 13.25 -14.63
CA LEU A 146 -4.45 12.36 -14.02
C LEU A 146 -4.89 11.35 -15.08
N VAL A 147 -4.43 10.10 -14.96
CA VAL A 147 -4.62 9.06 -15.99
C VAL A 147 -5.87 8.20 -15.77
N LEU A 148 -6.30 8.05 -14.53
CA LEU A 148 -7.59 7.44 -14.21
C LEU A 148 -8.17 7.96 -12.90
N GLN A 149 -9.49 7.78 -12.76
CA GLN A 149 -10.19 7.99 -11.50
C GLN A 149 -11.43 7.10 -11.41
N PHE A 150 -11.79 6.71 -10.19
CA PHE A 150 -13.03 5.97 -9.91
C PHE A 150 -13.54 6.26 -8.50
N PRO A 151 -14.87 6.21 -8.27
CA PRO A 151 -15.42 6.39 -6.92
C PRO A 151 -15.05 5.22 -6.02
N ILE A 152 -14.86 5.53 -4.73
CA ILE A 152 -14.71 4.55 -3.66
C ILE A 152 -15.61 4.90 -2.47
N VAL A 153 -15.97 3.90 -1.68
CA VAL A 153 -16.56 4.08 -0.35
C VAL A 153 -15.55 3.64 0.69
N VAL A 154 -15.27 4.50 1.67
CA VAL A 154 -14.44 4.19 2.84
C VAL A 154 -15.35 3.89 4.02
N LYS A 155 -15.09 2.78 4.73
CA LYS A 155 -15.81 2.40 5.95
C LYS A 155 -14.86 1.72 6.95
N GLY A 156 -14.42 2.46 7.96
CA GLY A 156 -13.36 2.04 8.87
C GLY A 156 -12.08 1.72 8.08
N MET A 157 -11.63 0.47 8.15
CA MET A 157 -10.44 -0.01 7.44
C MET A 157 -10.72 -0.52 6.01
N GLU A 158 -11.97 -0.47 5.56
CA GLU A 158 -12.40 -1.05 4.29
C GLU A 158 -12.54 0.03 3.20
N ILE A 159 -12.14 -0.34 1.98
CA ILE A 159 -12.39 0.42 0.75
C ILE A 159 -13.24 -0.45 -0.17
N THR A 160 -14.30 0.14 -0.73
CA THR A 160 -15.13 -0.49 -1.76
C THR A 160 -15.05 0.34 -3.04
N PRO A 161 -14.31 -0.11 -4.07
CA PRO A 161 -14.26 0.57 -5.37
C PRO A 161 -15.55 0.39 -6.19
N ASP A 162 -15.92 1.40 -6.97
CA ASP A 162 -16.94 1.33 -8.01
C ASP A 162 -16.30 1.42 -9.41
N PHE A 163 -15.70 0.31 -9.86
CA PHE A 163 -15.04 0.23 -11.16
C PHE A 163 -15.98 0.37 -12.35
N SER A 164 -17.31 0.22 -12.16
CA SER A 164 -18.30 0.52 -13.21
C SER A 164 -18.31 2.00 -13.63
N LYS A 165 -17.74 2.86 -12.79
CA LYS A 165 -17.55 4.30 -13.02
C LYS A 165 -16.09 4.69 -13.22
N LEU A 166 -15.22 3.72 -13.53
CA LEU A 166 -13.84 3.99 -13.90
C LEU A 166 -13.79 4.90 -15.12
N LYS A 167 -13.06 6.00 -14.99
CA LYS A 167 -12.70 6.91 -16.07
C LYS A 167 -11.21 6.77 -16.35
N ILE A 168 -10.87 6.61 -17.63
CA ILE A 168 -9.51 6.66 -18.14
C ILE A 168 -9.40 7.94 -18.98
N ASN A 169 -8.36 8.72 -18.77
CA ASN A 169 -8.14 10.00 -19.44
C ASN A 169 -7.09 9.94 -20.53
#